data_AF-A0A924I2Q7-F1
#
_entry.id   AF-A0A924I2Q7-F1
#
_cell.length_a   1.000
_cell.length_b   1.000
_cell.length_c   1.000
_cell.angle_alpha   90.00
_cell.angle_beta   90.00
_cell.angle_gamma   90.00
#
_symmetry.space_group_name_H-M   'P 1'
#
loop_
_entity.id
_entity.type
_entity.pdbx_description
1 polymer ?
#
loop_
_entity_poly.entity_id
_entity_poly.type
_entity_poly.pdbx_seq_one_letter_code
_entity_poly.pdbx_strand_id
1 'polypeptide(L)'
;MVWTSLFGIVTLILLARALGFAKAPVLADAAQARQIAVDALHDFDAADAALARDGRGALVAGRDGRVALVRPFGDRWVVREVNGAAAAVKDGRLRIAPDEAMFPAADLELGDAAATWAKKL
;
A
#
# COMPACT_ATOMS: atom_id res chain seq x y z
N MET A 1 10.58 -41.90 -8.09
CA MET A 1 11.32 -40.70 -8.56
C MET A 1 10.64 -39.37 -8.20
N VAL A 2 9.33 -39.18 -8.42
CA VAL A 2 8.61 -37.92 -8.11
C VAL A 2 8.65 -37.43 -6.65
N TRP A 3 8.83 -38.34 -5.68
CA TRP A 3 8.87 -38.00 -4.25
C TRP A 3 10.09 -37.16 -3.85
N THR A 4 11.23 -37.35 -4.52
CA THR A 4 12.44 -36.55 -4.27
C THR A 4 12.27 -35.10 -4.73
N SER A 5 11.61 -34.90 -5.87
CA SER A 5 11.25 -33.58 -6.37
C SER A 5 10.26 -32.86 -5.46
N LEU A 6 9.27 -33.59 -4.93
CA LEU A 6 8.32 -33.02 -3.97
C LEU A 6 9.02 -32.55 -2.70
N PHE A 7 9.93 -33.35 -2.15
CA PHE A 7 10.72 -32.98 -0.97
C PHE A 7 11.59 -31.75 -1.22
N GLY A 8 12.21 -31.66 -2.41
CA GLY A 8 12.97 -30.49 -2.83
C GLY A 8 12.11 -29.22 -2.88
N ILE A 9 10.93 -29.29 -3.50
CA ILE A 9 10.01 -28.14 -3.61
C ILE A 9 9.53 -27.70 -2.23
N VAL A 10 9.12 -28.64 -1.36
CA VAL A 10 8.68 -28.30 0.01
C VAL A 10 9.81 -27.64 0.79
N THR A 11 11.04 -28.14 0.67
CA THR A 11 12.21 -27.55 1.33
C THR A 11 12.46 -26.11 0.88
N LEU A 12 12.36 -25.84 -0.42
CA LEU A 12 12.50 -24.49 -0.97
C LEU A 12 11.38 -23.55 -0.50
N ILE A 13 10.13 -24.03 -0.43
CA ILE A 13 8.99 -23.25 0.07
C ILE A 13 9.19 -22.88 1.55
N LEU A 14 9.62 -23.85 2.37
CA LEU A 14 9.88 -23.63 3.78
C LEU A 14 11.03 -22.64 4.00
N LEU A 15 12.10 -22.75 3.21
CA LEU A 15 13.23 -21.82 3.27
C LEU A 15 12.82 -20.41 2.84
N ALA A 16 12.06 -20.27 1.76
CA ALA A 16 11.54 -18.97 1.31
C ALA A 16 10.61 -18.32 2.34
N ARG A 17 9.78 -19.11 3.04
CA ARG A 17 8.97 -18.62 4.17
C ARG A 17 9.85 -18.21 5.37
N ALA A 18 10.87 -19.00 5.69
CA ALA A 18 11.78 -18.71 6.79
C ALA A 18 12.57 -17.42 6.56
N LEU A 19 12.94 -17.13 5.31
CA LEU A 19 13.64 -15.92 4.90
C LEU A 19 12.73 -14.68 4.82
N GLY A 20 11.42 -14.82 5.02
CA GLY A 20 10.50 -13.68 5.17
C GLY A 20 9.92 -13.11 3.87
N PHE A 21 10.27 -13.65 2.70
CA PHE A 21 9.74 -13.20 1.39
C PHE A 21 8.21 -13.29 1.26
N ALA A 22 7.55 -14.04 2.15
CA ALA A 22 6.10 -14.24 2.12
C ALA A 22 5.32 -13.26 3.02
N LYS A 23 5.98 -12.38 3.78
CA LYS A 23 5.28 -11.46 4.70
C LYS A 23 5.16 -10.09 4.05
N ALA A 24 3.92 -9.70 3.75
CA ALA A 24 3.62 -8.32 3.38
C ALA A 24 3.96 -7.40 4.56
N PRO A 25 4.68 -6.29 4.34
CA PRO A 25 5.00 -5.37 5.42
C PRO A 25 3.72 -4.66 5.90
N VAL A 26 3.70 -4.34 7.18
CA VAL A 26 2.60 -3.63 7.85
C VAL A 26 3.15 -2.31 8.35
N LEU A 27 2.45 -1.23 8.07
CA LEU A 27 2.74 0.11 8.57
C LEU A 27 2.44 0.15 10.08
N ALA A 28 3.42 0.56 10.86
CA ALA A 28 3.29 0.70 12.31
C ALA A 28 2.53 1.98 12.68
N ASP A 29 2.77 3.07 11.95
CA ASP A 29 2.14 4.36 12.19
C ASP A 29 2.03 5.21 10.92
N ALA A 30 1.33 6.34 11.05
CA ALA A 30 1.17 7.31 9.98
C ALA A 30 2.47 8.07 9.66
N ALA A 31 3.42 8.16 10.59
CA ALA A 31 4.69 8.84 10.36
C ALA A 31 5.60 8.03 9.41
N GLN A 32 5.60 6.71 9.57
CA GLN A 32 6.27 5.75 8.70
C GLN A 32 5.71 5.83 7.28
N ALA A 33 4.39 5.94 7.13
CA ALA A 33 3.77 6.14 5.82
C ALA A 33 4.26 7.42 5.14
N ARG A 34 4.36 8.53 5.90
CA ARG A 34 4.89 9.80 5.40
C ARG A 34 6.33 9.67 4.95
N GLN A 35 7.17 9.06 5.77
CA GLN A 35 8.58 8.89 5.45
C GLN A 35 8.78 8.03 4.20
N ILE A 36 8.04 6.93 4.07
CA ILE A 36 8.05 6.09 2.85
C ILE A 36 7.62 6.91 1.62
N ALA A 37 6.63 7.79 1.74
CA ALA A 37 6.19 8.64 0.64
C ALA A 37 7.25 9.68 0.24
N VAL A 38 7.89 10.34 1.21
CA VAL A 38 8.97 11.32 0.98
C VAL A 38 10.20 10.64 0.36
N ASP A 39 10.55 9.44 0.82
CA ASP A 39 11.70 8.70 0.30
C ASP A 39 11.47 8.19 -1.13
N ALA A 40 10.21 7.92 -1.50
CA ALA A 40 9.85 7.35 -2.80
C ALA A 40 9.51 8.41 -3.86
N LEU A 41 9.02 9.59 -3.46
CA LEU A 41 8.63 10.68 -4.37
C LEU A 41 9.61 11.85 -4.23
N HIS A 42 10.25 12.22 -5.33
CA HIS A 42 11.09 13.41 -5.34
C HIS A 42 10.27 14.67 -5.10
N ASP A 43 10.82 15.57 -4.28
CA ASP A 43 10.24 16.87 -3.94
C ASP A 43 8.84 16.78 -3.32
N PHE A 44 8.56 15.70 -2.56
CA PHE A 44 7.27 15.50 -1.90
C PHE A 44 7.35 15.86 -0.41
N ASP A 45 6.59 16.87 0.01
CA ASP A 45 6.52 17.29 1.41
C ASP A 45 5.22 16.81 2.07
N ALA A 46 5.32 15.75 2.87
CA ALA A 46 4.17 15.10 3.50
C ALA A 46 3.54 15.96 4.63
N ALA A 47 2.30 16.42 4.43
CA ALA A 47 1.55 17.23 5.39
C ALA A 47 0.66 16.38 6.31
N ASP A 48 -0.10 15.47 5.70
CA ASP A 48 -1.14 14.69 6.36
C ASP A 48 -1.05 13.23 5.91
N ALA A 49 -1.48 12.29 6.76
CA ALA A 49 -1.49 10.88 6.41
C ALA A 49 -2.61 10.14 7.12
N ALA A 50 -3.30 9.28 6.39
CA ALA A 50 -4.29 8.36 6.91
C ALA A 50 -3.85 6.92 6.69
N LEU A 51 -3.76 6.18 7.79
CA LEU A 51 -3.38 4.78 7.81
C LEU A 51 -4.64 3.91 7.70
N ALA A 52 -4.61 2.89 6.85
CA ALA A 52 -5.66 1.88 6.83
C ALA A 52 -5.66 1.07 8.12
N ARG A 53 -6.85 0.67 8.59
CA ARG A 53 -7.03 -0.05 9.85
C ARG A 53 -6.27 -1.38 9.91
N ASP A 54 -6.04 -2.00 8.77
CA ASP A 54 -5.28 -3.24 8.64
C ASP A 54 -3.75 -3.01 8.58
N GLY A 55 -3.31 -1.76 8.53
CA GLY A 55 -1.91 -1.35 8.37
C GLY A 55 -1.30 -1.74 7.03
N ARG A 56 -2.10 -2.21 6.06
CA ARG A 56 -1.63 -2.67 4.75
C ARG A 56 -1.75 -1.60 3.67
N GLY A 57 -1.80 -0.34 4.08
CA GLY A 57 -1.70 0.78 3.18
C GLY A 57 -2.00 2.09 3.89
N ALA A 58 -1.61 3.18 3.26
CA ALA A 58 -1.86 4.52 3.74
C ALA A 58 -2.01 5.48 2.58
N LEU A 59 -2.74 6.56 2.82
CA LEU A 59 -2.74 7.74 1.98
C LEU A 59 -1.96 8.84 2.65
N VAL A 60 -1.14 9.53 1.89
CA VAL A 60 -0.32 10.65 2.35
C VAL A 60 -0.63 11.84 1.46
N ALA A 61 -1.07 12.94 2.05
CA ALA A 61 -1.27 14.19 1.33
C ALA A 61 -0.03 15.06 1.52
N GLY A 62 0.54 15.51 0.41
CA GLY A 62 1.60 16.50 0.37
C GLY A 62 1.07 17.92 0.54
N ARG A 63 1.94 18.85 0.94
CA ARG A 63 1.61 20.29 1.06
C ARG A 63 1.22 20.91 -0.28
N ASP A 64 1.73 20.35 -1.37
CA ASP A 64 1.45 20.82 -2.74
C ASP A 64 0.05 20.40 -3.23
N GLY A 65 -0.74 19.73 -2.40
CA GLY A 65 -2.05 19.19 -2.75
C GLY A 65 -2.00 17.82 -3.42
N ARG A 66 -0.80 17.23 -3.59
CA ARG A 66 -0.63 15.89 -4.16
C ARG A 66 -0.99 14.79 -3.14
N VAL A 67 -1.69 13.76 -3.58
CA VAL A 67 -2.01 12.59 -2.75
C VAL A 67 -1.21 11.38 -3.23
N ALA A 68 -0.44 10.80 -2.33
CA ALA A 68 0.34 9.59 -2.54
C ALA A 68 -0.32 8.39 -1.84
N LEU A 69 -0.50 7.31 -2.59
CA LEU A 69 -0.91 6.01 -2.10
C LEU A 69 0.32 5.16 -1.78
N VAL A 70 0.45 4.79 -0.51
CA VAL A 70 1.46 3.85 -0.01
C VAL A 70 0.79 2.50 0.17
N ARG A 71 1.28 1.45 -0.52
CA ARG A 71 0.76 0.08 -0.37
C ARG A 71 1.88 -0.96 -0.39
N PRO A 72 1.67 -2.14 0.22
CA PRO A 72 2.61 -3.23 0.13
C PRO A 72 2.54 -3.85 -1.27
N PHE A 73 3.70 -4.20 -1.79
CA PHE A 73 3.89 -4.96 -3.02
C PHE A 73 4.97 -6.02 -2.76
N GLY A 74 4.53 -7.26 -2.50
CA GLY A 74 5.42 -8.31 -2.00
C GLY A 74 5.91 -7.99 -0.59
N ASP A 75 7.23 -7.96 -0.41
CA ASP A 75 7.94 -7.64 0.82
C ASP A 75 8.33 -6.15 0.93
N ARG A 76 8.01 -5.34 -0.09
CA ARG A 76 8.37 -3.91 -0.18
C ARG A 76 7.16 -3.00 -0.21
N TRP A 77 7.43 -1.70 -0.09
CA TRP A 77 6.45 -0.64 -0.26
C TRP A 77 6.52 -0.06 -1.66
N VAL A 78 5.35 0.26 -2.22
CA VAL A 78 5.24 1.03 -3.45
C VAL A 78 4.41 2.28 -3.16
N VAL A 79 4.89 3.40 -3.68
CA VAL A 79 4.25 4.70 -3.58
C VAL A 79 3.87 5.18 -4.98
N ARG A 80 2.62 5.62 -5.13
CA ARG A 80 2.13 6.22 -6.38
C ARG A 80 1.33 7.47 -6.08
N GLU A 81 1.54 8.50 -6.87
CA GLU A 81 0.64 9.65 -6.89
C GLU A 81 -0.70 9.22 -7.51
N VAL A 82 -1.79 9.52 -6.83
CA VAL A 82 -3.14 9.08 -7.19
C VAL A 82 -4.10 10.25 -7.42
N ASN A 83 -3.54 11.44 -7.68
CA ASN A 83 -4.32 12.60 -8.08
C ASN A 83 -5.11 12.31 -9.37
N GLY A 84 -6.40 12.56 -9.37
CA GLY A 84 -7.31 12.25 -10.46
C GLY A 84 -7.67 10.77 -10.61
N ALA A 85 -7.22 9.90 -9.69
CA ALA A 85 -7.60 8.49 -9.69
C ALA A 85 -9.08 8.31 -9.34
N ALA A 86 -9.73 7.32 -9.93
CA ALA A 86 -11.11 7.01 -9.61
C ALA A 86 -11.22 6.50 -8.17
N ALA A 87 -11.95 7.23 -7.33
CA ALA A 87 -12.13 6.92 -5.92
C ALA A 87 -13.60 6.55 -5.64
N ALA A 88 -13.82 5.43 -4.97
CA ALA A 88 -15.15 5.01 -4.52
C ALA A 88 -15.12 4.73 -3.02
N VAL A 89 -16.04 5.34 -2.28
CA VAL A 89 -16.19 5.11 -0.84
C VAL A 89 -17.40 4.24 -0.59
N LYS A 90 -17.22 3.17 0.18
CA LYS A 90 -18.30 2.28 0.60
C LYS A 90 -18.03 1.78 2.01
N ASP A 91 -18.96 2.03 2.94
CA ASP A 91 -18.90 1.52 4.33
C ASP A 91 -17.56 1.83 5.04
N GLY A 92 -17.01 3.04 4.85
CA GLY A 92 -15.72 3.42 5.44
C GLY A 92 -14.48 2.82 4.75
N ARG A 93 -14.67 2.08 3.65
CA ARG A 93 -13.60 1.66 2.74
C ARG A 93 -13.48 2.62 1.58
N LEU A 94 -12.25 3.02 1.29
CA LEU A 94 -11.88 3.82 0.14
C LEU A 94 -11.19 2.92 -0.88
N ARG A 95 -11.84 2.70 -2.01
CA ARG A 95 -11.29 2.02 -3.17
C ARG A 95 -10.72 3.04 -4.13
N ILE A 96 -9.43 2.94 -4.43
CA ILE A 96 -8.73 3.83 -5.37
C ILE A 96 -8.27 3.00 -6.56
N ALA A 97 -8.72 3.38 -7.75
CA ALA A 97 -8.31 2.83 -9.01
C ALA A 97 -7.49 3.88 -9.78
N PRO A 98 -6.15 3.85 -9.69
CA PRO A 98 -5.30 4.67 -10.55
C PRO A 98 -5.45 4.24 -12.02
N ASP A 99 -5.19 5.16 -12.94
CA ASP A 99 -5.36 4.96 -14.40
C ASP A 99 -4.23 4.13 -15.05
N GLU A 100 -3.55 3.29 -14.25
CA GLU A 100 -2.46 2.44 -14.70
C GLU A 100 -2.95 0.99 -14.80
N ALA A 101 -2.96 0.41 -16.01
CA ALA A 101 -3.44 -0.96 -16.24
C ALA A 101 -2.68 -2.03 -15.42
N MET A 102 -1.41 -1.79 -15.09
CA MET A 102 -0.60 -2.68 -14.25
C MET A 102 -0.75 -2.44 -12.74
N PHE A 103 -1.50 -1.41 -12.33
CA PHE A 103 -1.69 -1.05 -10.94
C PHE A 103 -3.14 -1.27 -10.51
N PRO A 104 -3.48 -2.48 -9.99
CA PRO A 104 -4.85 -2.81 -9.65
C PRO A 104 -5.37 -1.92 -8.52
N ALA A 105 -6.69 -1.74 -8.50
CA ALA A 105 -7.36 -0.95 -7.48
C ALA A 105 -6.95 -1.38 -6.07
N ALA A 106 -6.69 -0.40 -5.21
CA ALA A 106 -6.38 -0.59 -3.80
C ALA A 106 -7.63 -0.31 -2.97
N ASP A 107 -7.98 -1.24 -2.08
CA ASP A 107 -9.04 -1.07 -1.09
C ASP A 107 -8.39 -0.75 0.27
N LEU A 108 -8.69 0.42 0.83
CA LEU A 108 -8.19 0.89 2.12
C LEU A 108 -9.35 1.08 3.09
N GLU A 109 -9.28 0.48 4.27
CA GLU A 109 -10.27 0.71 5.34
C GLU A 109 -9.84 1.92 6.18
N LEU A 110 -10.41 3.09 5.90
CA LEU A 110 -10.07 4.37 6.56
C LEU A 110 -11.17 4.88 7.50
N GLY A 111 -12.31 4.18 7.58
CA GLY A 111 -13.46 4.59 8.39
C GLY A 111 -14.01 5.94 7.94
N ASP A 112 -14.29 6.82 8.90
CA ASP A 112 -14.85 8.16 8.65
C ASP A 112 -13.94 9.06 7.81
N ALA A 113 -12.62 8.80 7.83
CA ALA A 113 -11.67 9.52 7.01
C ALA A 113 -11.80 9.19 5.52
N ALA A 114 -12.38 8.04 5.15
CA ALA A 114 -12.48 7.59 3.76
C ALA A 114 -13.16 8.63 2.84
N ALA A 115 -14.25 9.25 3.30
CA ALA A 115 -14.98 10.25 2.52
C ALA A 115 -14.19 11.56 2.33
N THR A 116 -13.44 11.98 3.35
CA THR A 116 -12.59 13.18 3.28
C THR A 116 -11.44 12.97 2.33
N TRP A 117 -10.80 11.81 2.37
CA TRP A 117 -9.68 11.48 1.49
C TRP A 117 -10.11 11.26 0.04
N ALA A 118 -11.30 10.71 -0.20
CA ALA A 118 -11.86 10.60 -1.54
C ALA A 118 -12.04 11.96 -2.24
N LYS A 119 -12.31 13.03 -1.47
CA LYS A 119 -12.46 14.39 -2.00
C LYS A 119 -11.13 15.11 -2.26
N LYS A 120 -10.02 14.60 -1.71
CA LYS A 120 -8.68 15.15 -1.89
C LYS A 120 -7.97 14.58 -3.13
N LEU A 121 -8.52 13.52 -3.73
CA LEU A 121 -8.01 12.85 -4.93
C LEU A 121 -8.39 13.62 -6.20
#